data_AF-Q1WLH5-F1
#
_entry.id   AF-Q1WLH5-F1
#
_cell.length_a   1.000
_cell.length_b   1.000
_cell.length_c   1.000
_cell.angle_alpha   90.00
_cell.angle_beta   90.00
_cell.angle_gamma   90.00
#
_symmetry.space_group_name_H-M   'P 1'
#
loop_
_entity.id
_entity.type
_entity.pdbx_description
1 polymer ?
#
loop_
_entity_poly.entity_id
_entity_poly.type
_entity_poly.pdbx_seq_one_letter_code
_entity_poly.pdbx_strand_id
1 'polypeptide(L)'
;MTDETQKYNWRETWPGETGLDGKPHQDYCGWDGETLFGRILLEPDGSSKGQWRHATWVKTVVHPQGGWAKTAREASHIVEEHYQQLKAAN
;
A
#
# COMPACT_ATOMS: atom_id res chain seq x y z
N MET A 1 1.72 20.68 -13.35
CA MET A 1 0.77 19.69 -12.81
C MET A 1 1.29 18.35 -13.28
N THR A 2 2.13 17.71 -12.49
CA THR A 2 2.70 16.40 -12.82
C THR A 2 1.56 15.39 -12.78
N ASP A 3 1.30 14.78 -13.93
CA ASP A 3 0.38 13.68 -14.12
C ASP A 3 0.93 12.48 -13.34
N GLU A 4 0.60 12.41 -12.05
CA GLU A 4 0.92 11.27 -11.21
C GLU A 4 -0.02 10.13 -11.59
N THR A 5 0.09 9.59 -12.80
CA THR A 5 -0.58 8.33 -13.15
C THR A 5 -0.11 7.24 -12.23
N GLN A 6 -1.05 6.52 -11.60
CA GLN A 6 -0.76 5.32 -10.81
C GLN A 6 0.00 4.33 -11.69
N LYS A 7 1.28 4.12 -11.40
CA LYS A 7 2.18 3.35 -12.29
C LYS A 7 2.00 1.85 -12.13
N TYR A 8 1.48 1.43 -10.98
CA TYR A 8 1.37 0.03 -10.60
C TYR A 8 -0.07 -0.39 -10.33
N ASN A 9 -0.37 -1.67 -10.54
CA ASN A 9 -1.71 -2.21 -10.36
C ASN A 9 -1.96 -2.49 -8.88
N TRP A 10 -2.93 -1.79 -8.29
CA TRP A 10 -3.42 -2.07 -6.95
C TRP A 10 -4.69 -2.91 -7.04
N ARG A 11 -4.74 -4.01 -6.29
CA ARG A 11 -5.87 -4.95 -6.27
C ARG A 11 -6.35 -5.11 -4.84
N GLU A 12 -7.66 -5.22 -4.65
CA GLU A 12 -8.22 -5.58 -3.34
C GLU A 12 -7.66 -6.93 -2.90
N THR A 13 -7.17 -6.99 -1.66
CA THR A 13 -6.60 -8.23 -1.12
C THR A 13 -7.68 -9.26 -0.80
N TRP A 14 -8.86 -8.79 -0.39
CA TRP A 14 -9.99 -9.62 0.00
C TRP A 14 -11.25 -9.21 -0.77
N PRO A 15 -11.30 -9.48 -2.09
CA PRO A 15 -12.43 -9.08 -2.92
C PRO A 15 -13.70 -9.84 -2.49
N GLY A 16 -14.74 -9.10 -2.15
CA GLY A 16 -16.04 -9.67 -1.72
C GLY A 16 -16.12 -10.03 -0.23
N GLU A 17 -15.07 -9.81 0.55
CA GLU A 17 -15.13 -9.92 2.01
C GLU A 17 -15.39 -8.57 2.67
N THR A 18 -16.26 -8.59 3.67
CA THR A 18 -16.59 -7.44 4.50
C THR A 18 -16.01 -7.62 5.90
N GLY A 19 -15.48 -6.54 6.46
CA GLY A 19 -15.08 -6.50 7.86
C GLY A 19 -16.25 -6.71 8.80
N LEU A 20 -15.94 -6.85 10.10
CA LEU A 20 -16.94 -7.04 11.16
C LEU A 20 -17.97 -5.90 11.24
N ASP A 21 -17.65 -4.73 10.68
CA ASP A 21 -18.54 -3.57 10.54
C ASP A 21 -19.44 -3.60 9.30
N GLY A 22 -19.39 -4.67 8.50
CA GLY A 22 -20.22 -4.88 7.31
C GLY A 22 -19.79 -4.08 6.08
N LYS A 23 -18.63 -3.41 6.11
CA LYS A 23 -18.06 -2.71 4.96
C LYS A 23 -16.96 -3.53 4.30
N PRO A 24 -16.73 -3.37 2.99
CA PRO A 24 -15.60 -3.99 2.31
C PRO A 24 -14.28 -3.63 3.00
N HIS A 25 -13.37 -4.59 3.07
CA HIS A 25 -12.03 -4.31 3.56
C HIS A 25 -11.34 -3.27 2.66
N GLN A 26 -10.98 -2.13 3.24
CA GLN A 26 -10.16 -1.12 2.56
C GLN A 26 -8.69 -1.55 2.59
N ASP A 27 -8.41 -2.66 1.93
CA ASP A 27 -7.12 -3.33 1.91
C ASP A 27 -6.73 -3.67 0.47
N TYR A 28 -5.58 -3.16 0.05
CA TYR A 28 -5.10 -3.28 -1.32
C TYR A 28 -3.65 -3.71 -1.37
N CYS A 29 -3.34 -4.65 -2.26
CA CYS A 29 -2.00 -5.09 -2.57
C CYS A 29 -1.53 -4.49 -3.90
N GLY A 30 -0.30 -3.99 -3.92
CA GLY A 30 0.37 -3.48 -5.11
C GLY A 30 1.14 -4.58 -5.84
N TRP A 31 0.85 -4.74 -7.12
CA TRP A 31 1.45 -5.75 -8.01
C TRP A 31 2.17 -5.12 -9.20
N ASP A 32 3.38 -5.60 -9.47
CA ASP A 32 4.16 -5.33 -10.67
C ASP A 32 4.29 -6.64 -11.47
N GLY A 33 3.37 -6.84 -12.43
CA GLY A 33 3.21 -8.13 -13.09
C GLY A 33 2.77 -9.22 -12.10
N GLU A 34 3.62 -10.23 -11.90
CA GLU A 34 3.43 -11.31 -10.92
C GLU A 34 4.08 -11.02 -9.55
N THR A 35 4.80 -9.90 -9.43
CA THR A 35 5.52 -9.55 -8.19
C THR A 35 4.65 -8.70 -7.27
N LEU A 36 4.34 -9.21 -6.09
CA LEU A 36 3.78 -8.42 -4.99
C LEU A 36 4.86 -7.53 -4.38
N PHE A 37 4.71 -6.21 -4.45
CA PHE A 37 5.71 -5.27 -3.92
C PHE A 37 5.27 -4.57 -2.63
N GLY A 38 3.96 -4.45 -2.37
CA GLY A 38 3.47 -3.78 -1.16
C GLY A 38 1.98 -3.97 -0.89
N ARG A 39 1.53 -3.48 0.27
CA ARG A 39 0.14 -3.51 0.73
C ARG A 39 -0.19 -2.21 1.45
N ILE A 40 -1.41 -1.72 1.24
CA ILE A 40 -1.99 -0.61 1.98
C ILE A 40 -3.30 -1.06 2.62
N LEU A 41 -3.54 -0.64 3.85
CA LEU A 41 -4.72 -0.99 4.64
C LEU A 41 -5.21 0.26 5.37
N LEU A 42 -6.50 0.58 5.29
CA LEU A 42 -7.09 1.53 6.22
C LEU A 42 -7.20 0.87 7.60
N GLU A 43 -6.54 1.45 8.60
CA GLU A 43 -6.56 0.91 9.96
C GLU A 43 -8.00 1.01 10.53
N PRO A 44 -8.66 -0.12 10.82
CA PRO A 44 -10.08 -0.12 11.23
C PRO A 44 -10.28 0.26 12.71
N ASP A 45 -9.24 0.07 13.52
CA ASP A 45 -9.27 0.24 14.97
C ASP A 45 -7.94 0.79 15.54
N GLY A 46 -7.95 1.10 16.84
CA GLY A 46 -6.79 1.64 17.56
C GLY A 46 -6.56 3.16 17.40
N SER A 47 -5.43 3.64 17.90
CA SER A 47 -5.07 5.07 17.90
C SER A 47 -4.80 5.64 16.50
N SER A 48 -4.49 4.76 15.54
CA SER A 48 -4.24 5.13 14.14
C SER A 48 -5.46 4.92 13.25
N LYS A 49 -6.64 4.69 13.85
CA LYS A 49 -7.89 4.46 13.12
C LYS A 49 -8.16 5.57 12.11
N GLY A 50 -8.47 5.18 10.88
CA GLY A 50 -8.70 6.13 9.79
C GLY A 50 -7.41 6.59 9.08
N GLN A 51 -6.24 6.12 9.50
CA GLN A 51 -4.99 6.28 8.76
C GLN A 51 -4.72 5.04 7.88
N TRP A 52 -4.07 5.28 6.75
CA TRP A 52 -3.67 4.24 5.82
C TRP A 52 -2.31 3.69 6.21
N ARG A 53 -2.28 2.48 6.74
CA ARG A 53 -1.05 1.74 6.96
C ARG A 53 -0.49 1.28 5.62
N HIS A 54 0.78 1.53 5.37
CA HIS A 54 1.49 0.99 4.22
C HIS A 54 2.59 0.04 4.67
N ALA A 55 2.83 -1.01 3.90
CA ALA A 55 3.89 -1.98 4.13
C ALA A 55 4.47 -2.46 2.80
N THR A 56 5.79 -2.57 2.73
CA THR A 56 6.52 -3.08 1.56
C THR A 56 6.86 -4.55 1.80
N TRP A 57 6.57 -5.42 0.83
CA TRP A 57 6.85 -6.86 0.93
C TRP A 57 8.26 -7.24 0.49
N VAL A 58 9.02 -6.28 -0.06
CA VAL A 58 10.39 -6.52 -0.50
C VAL A 58 11.32 -6.51 0.71
N LYS A 59 11.93 -7.67 1.03
CA LYS A 59 12.92 -7.80 2.11
C LYS A 59 14.20 -7.05 1.74
N THR A 60 14.32 -5.78 2.12
CA THR A 60 15.52 -4.97 1.86
C THR A 60 15.96 -4.19 3.09
N VAL A 61 17.20 -3.69 3.09
CA VAL A 61 17.77 -2.86 4.16
C VAL A 61 17.24 -1.42 4.12
N VAL A 62 16.50 -1.04 3.07
CA VAL A 62 15.97 0.32 2.93
C VAL A 62 14.75 0.47 3.85
N HIS A 63 14.81 1.44 4.75
CA HIS A 63 13.70 1.85 5.60
C HIS A 63 13.12 3.17 5.08
N PRO A 64 11.83 3.45 5.32
CA PRO A 64 10.88 2.66 6.10
C PRO A 64 10.16 1.59 5.27
N GLN A 65 10.19 0.34 5.76
CA GLN A 65 9.43 -0.79 5.18
C GLN A 65 7.92 -0.70 5.47
N GLY A 66 7.49 0.26 6.30
CA GLY A 66 6.09 0.50 6.59
C GLY A 66 5.88 1.73 7.48
N GLY A 67 4.63 2.20 7.53
CA GLY A 67 4.24 3.41 8.23
C GLY A 67 2.75 3.71 8.06
N TRP A 68 2.35 4.93 8.41
CA TRP A 68 0.96 5.39 8.28
C TRP A 68 0.92 6.68 7.47
N ALA A 69 -0.04 6.76 6.55
CA ALA A 69 -0.35 7.94 5.76
C ALA A 69 -1.80 8.39 6.02
N LYS A 70 -2.13 9.63 5.64
CA LYS A 70 -3.48 10.16 5.82
C LYS A 70 -4.44 9.71 4.73
N THR A 71 -3.93 9.39 3.55
CA THR A 71 -4.73 8.99 2.39
C THR A 71 -4.19 7.71 1.75
N ALA A 72 -5.07 6.96 1.07
CA ALA A 72 -4.70 5.78 0.30
C ALA A 72 -3.66 6.09 -0.78
N ARG A 73 -3.77 7.30 -1.37
CA ARG A 73 -2.90 7.77 -2.44
C ARG A 73 -1.49 8.06 -1.94
N GLU A 74 -1.36 8.72 -0.79
CA GLU A 74 -0.04 8.91 -0.17
C GLU A 74 0.58 7.57 0.23
N ALA A 75 -0.23 6.67 0.83
CA ALA A 75 0.22 5.34 1.20
C ALA A 75 0.74 4.55 -0.02
N SER A 76 0.01 4.58 -1.14
CA SER A 76 0.45 3.92 -2.37
C SER A 76 1.72 4.58 -2.92
N HIS A 77 1.78 5.90 -2.98
CA HIS A 77 2.92 6.64 -3.51
C HIS A 77 4.22 6.31 -2.76
N ILE A 78 4.17 6.26 -1.42
CA ILE A 78 5.35 5.89 -0.60
C ILE A 78 5.86 4.49 -0.95
N VAL A 79 4.95 3.53 -1.12
CA VAL A 79 5.30 2.15 -1.49
C VAL A 79 5.85 2.09 -2.92
N GLU A 80 5.24 2.81 -3.86
CA GLU A 80 5.67 2.89 -5.26
C GLU A 80 7.07 3.52 -5.38
N GLU A 81 7.34 4.60 -4.64
CA GLU A 81 8.65 5.27 -4.60
C GLU A 81 9.71 4.36 -4.00
N HIS A 82 9.39 3.68 -2.89
CA HIS A 82 10.28 2.70 -2.29
C HIS A 82 10.63 1.57 -3.27
N TYR A 83 9.63 1.02 -3.96
CA TYR A 83 9.85 -0.02 -4.96
C TYR A 83 10.71 0.45 -6.14
N GLN A 84 10.55 1.69 -6.58
CA GLN A 84 11.40 2.28 -7.62
C GLN A 84 12.85 2.45 -7.18
N GLN A 85 13.09 2.92 -5.96
CA GLN A 85 14.44 3.01 -5.40
C GLN A 85 15.11 1.64 -5.35
N LEU A 86 14.36 0.59 -4.99
CA LEU A 86 14.85 -0.78 -5.00
C LEU A 86 15.16 -1.30 -6.40
N LYS A 87 14.29 -1.02 -7.39
CA LYS A 87 14.57 -1.36 -8.79
C LYS A 87 15.77 -0.61 -9.36
N ALA A 88 16.05 0.61 -8.90
CA ALA A 88 17.20 1.39 -9.37
C ALA A 88 18.51 0.95 -8.70
N ALA A 89 18.44 0.36 -7.50
CA ALA A 89 19.60 -0.09 -6.74
C ALA A 89 20.07 -1.52 -7.09
N ASN A 90 19.32 -2.25 -7.92
CA ASN A 90 19.54 -3.66 -8.27
C ASN A 90 19.69 -3.82 -9.79
#